data_AF-A0A9D9Y6F7-F1
#
_entry.id   AF-A0A9D9Y6F7-F1
#
_cell.length_a   1.000
_cell.length_b   1.000
_cell.length_c   1.000
_cell.angle_alpha   90.00
_cell.angle_beta   90.00
_cell.angle_gamma   90.00
#
_symmetry.space_group_name_H-M   'P 1'
#
loop_
_entity.id
_entity.type
_entity.pdbx_description
1 polymer ?
#
loop_
_entity_poly.entity_id
_entity_poly.type
_entity_poly.pdbx_seq_one_letter_code
_entity_poly.pdbx_strand_id
1 'polypeptide(L)'
;MYITKLEALRPAIDERLARRDEIHKSINSWIEKSYGIKDFIEITRNYFKLEDGKTYLTLCRQIPSVRTEDLACNIGAGVLGYPILSLPFLDDTFSPNNHEKRSYLNFKWADYGRKKNLYVYGERIVDGSIMDYSGMPLSMIKTSSHIPGETLPEFHFGLRAKVFGENDTLIDVSNLDRIYVRASINKPEYVFSIENSLSKKKHISEIDIEDINYRPISEWYYPLYLSWFLDGSMVLLETYDNELSQVSEAKKLFEHTVDLIENGTGLRPLVLKVPPLDDKMLYMPKHVINCPSAINDISALFLKRNTGDSVSFFSDIADAVIGWHS
;
A
#
# COMPACT_ATOMS: atom_id res chain seq x y z
N MET A 1 -9.53 5.02 15.91
CA MET A 1 -8.51 4.41 15.03
C MET A 1 -8.54 5.05 13.65
N TYR A 2 -9.68 5.03 12.96
CA TYR A 2 -9.81 5.64 11.65
C TYR A 2 -10.44 7.03 11.69
N ILE A 3 -10.08 7.86 10.71
CA ILE A 3 -10.88 8.98 10.24
C ILE A 3 -11.97 8.39 9.33
N THR A 4 -13.23 8.60 9.67
CA THR A 4 -14.39 8.04 8.94
C THR A 4 -15.23 9.11 8.24
N LYS A 5 -14.96 10.38 8.52
CA LYS A 5 -15.65 11.53 7.94
C LYS A 5 -14.68 12.37 7.12
N LEU A 6 -15.04 12.67 5.87
CA LEU A 6 -14.17 13.43 4.96
C LEU A 6 -13.85 14.82 5.51
N GLU A 7 -14.84 15.48 6.13
CA GLU A 7 -14.69 16.80 6.74
C GLU A 7 -13.75 16.81 7.95
N ALA A 8 -13.46 15.65 8.55
CA ALA A 8 -12.53 15.52 9.67
C ALA A 8 -11.08 15.31 9.22
N LEU A 9 -10.85 14.98 7.96
CA LEU A 9 -9.51 14.69 7.43
C LEU A 9 -8.61 15.93 7.48
N ARG A 10 -9.09 17.05 6.92
CA ARG A 10 -8.30 18.29 6.82
C ARG A 10 -7.94 18.86 8.21
N PRO A 11 -8.90 19.00 9.16
CA PRO A 11 -8.58 19.42 10.52
C PRO A 11 -7.53 18.54 11.21
N ALA A 12 -7.62 17.21 11.05
CA ALA A 12 -6.66 16.29 11.65
C ALA A 12 -5.25 16.47 11.07
N ILE A 13 -5.13 16.66 9.75
CA ILE A 13 -3.85 16.95 9.10
C ILE A 13 -3.28 18.28 9.59
N ASP A 14 -4.08 19.35 9.56
CA ASP A 14 -3.64 20.70 9.93
C ASP A 14 -3.17 20.75 11.40
N GLU A 15 -3.84 20.02 12.31
CA GLU A 15 -3.40 19.86 13.70
C GLU A 15 -1.99 19.24 13.80
N ARG A 16 -1.72 18.18 13.03
CA ARG A 16 -0.41 17.52 13.05
C ARG A 16 0.68 18.40 12.45
N LEU A 17 0.41 19.04 11.31
CA LEU A 17 1.37 19.92 10.65
C LEU A 17 1.74 21.12 11.54
N ALA A 18 0.79 21.67 12.30
CA ALA A 18 1.04 22.77 13.23
C ALA A 18 2.00 22.40 14.39
N ARG A 19 2.08 21.10 14.73
CA ARG A 19 2.92 20.56 15.81
C ARG A 19 4.03 19.66 15.29
N ARG A 20 4.34 19.71 13.98
CA ARG A 20 5.20 18.74 13.31
C ARG A 20 6.55 18.52 14.00
N ASP A 21 7.22 19.60 14.40
CA ASP A 21 8.54 19.51 15.04
C ASP A 21 8.50 18.87 16.44
N GLU A 22 7.41 19.10 17.19
CA GLU A 22 7.16 18.43 18.48
C GLU A 22 6.92 16.93 18.26
N ILE A 23 6.08 16.60 17.27
CA ILE A 23 5.76 15.23 16.88
C ILE A 23 7.03 14.49 16.44
N HIS A 24 7.86 15.09 15.59
CA HIS A 24 9.13 14.51 15.13
C HIS A 24 10.06 14.17 16.30
N LYS A 25 10.16 15.05 17.30
CA LYS A 25 10.94 14.78 18.51
C LYS A 25 10.39 13.59 19.29
N SER A 26 9.06 13.52 19.45
CA SER A 26 8.39 12.40 20.13
C SER A 26 8.66 11.07 19.40
N ILE A 27 8.50 11.05 18.08
CA ILE A 27 8.75 9.88 17.23
C ILE A 27 10.20 9.43 17.34
N ASN A 28 11.16 10.32 17.11
CA ASN A 28 12.59 9.99 17.17
C ASN A 28 12.98 9.47 18.56
N SER A 29 12.51 10.10 19.64
CA SER A 29 12.82 9.66 21.01
C SER A 29 12.27 8.26 21.29
N TRP A 30 11.03 7.99 20.89
CA TRP A 30 10.42 6.68 21.09
C TRP A 30 11.10 5.59 20.24
N ILE A 31 11.43 5.88 18.98
CA ILE A 31 12.09 4.93 18.08
C ILE A 31 13.54 4.68 18.49
N GLU A 32 14.29 5.70 18.90
CA GLU A 32 15.65 5.52 19.43
C GLU A 32 15.62 4.65 20.69
N LYS A 33 14.67 4.87 21.59
CA LYS A 33 14.51 4.05 22.79
C LYS A 33 14.14 2.59 22.47
N SER A 34 13.20 2.39 21.54
CA SER A 34 12.60 1.08 21.27
C SER A 34 13.48 0.24 20.34
N TYR A 35 14.04 0.86 19.30
CA TYR A 35 14.78 0.20 18.22
C TYR A 35 16.27 0.58 18.18
N GLY A 36 16.67 1.65 18.86
CA GLY A 36 18.04 2.16 18.76
C GLY A 36 18.34 2.85 17.44
N ILE A 37 17.33 3.23 16.66
CA ILE A 37 17.49 3.95 15.40
C ILE A 37 17.53 5.45 15.72
N LYS A 38 18.67 6.10 15.49
CA LYS A 38 18.82 7.55 15.62
C LYS A 38 18.32 8.25 14.37
N ASP A 39 17.77 9.45 14.56
CA ASP A 39 17.31 10.34 13.48
C ASP A 39 16.36 9.65 12.48
N PHE A 40 15.46 8.80 13.00
CA PHE A 40 14.50 8.04 12.20
C PHE A 40 13.77 8.90 11.16
N ILE A 41 13.22 10.04 11.58
CA ILE A 41 12.50 10.95 10.68
C ILE A 41 13.40 11.43 9.52
N GLU A 42 14.68 11.70 9.77
CA GLU A 42 15.61 12.12 8.73
C GLU A 42 15.88 10.99 7.73
N ILE A 43 16.10 9.77 8.22
CA ILE A 43 16.24 8.56 7.39
C ILE A 43 15.02 8.41 6.47
N THR A 44 13.82 8.46 7.05
CA THR A 44 12.54 8.33 6.34
C THR A 44 12.36 9.43 5.29
N ARG A 45 12.65 10.69 5.64
CA ARG A 45 12.52 11.83 4.70
C ARG A 45 13.50 11.75 3.55
N ASN A 46 14.76 11.39 3.82
CA ASN A 46 15.78 11.22 2.79
C ASN A 46 15.45 10.07 1.83
N TYR A 47 14.74 9.05 2.31
CA TYR A 47 14.27 7.94 1.48
C TYR A 47 13.14 8.36 0.55
N PHE A 48 12.05 8.93 1.10
CA PHE A 48 10.87 9.25 0.31
C PHE A 48 11.04 10.50 -0.56
N LYS A 49 11.91 11.46 -0.16
CA LYS A 49 12.14 12.73 -0.87
C LYS A 49 10.85 13.49 -1.19
N LEU A 50 9.90 13.45 -0.27
CA LEU A 50 8.62 14.15 -0.43
C LEU A 50 8.81 15.66 -0.45
N GLU A 51 7.91 16.36 -1.14
CA GLU A 51 7.91 17.82 -1.17
C GLU A 51 7.52 18.39 0.20
N ASP A 52 8.36 19.28 0.71
CA ASP A 52 8.17 19.89 2.02
C ASP A 52 6.85 20.67 2.09
N GLY A 53 6.06 20.39 3.13
CA GLY A 53 4.78 21.06 3.39
C GLY A 53 3.59 20.50 2.61
N LYS A 54 3.78 19.46 1.78
CA LYS A 54 2.69 18.70 1.17
C LYS A 54 2.28 17.51 2.05
N THR A 55 0.99 17.20 2.02
CA THR A 55 0.43 15.97 2.58
C THR A 55 0.05 15.03 1.45
N TYR A 56 0.40 13.75 1.58
CA TYR A 56 0.08 12.70 0.62
C TYR A 56 -0.95 11.74 1.23
N LEU A 57 -1.95 11.35 0.44
CA LEU A 57 -2.71 10.15 0.78
C LEU A 57 -1.93 8.94 0.29
N THR A 58 -1.77 7.93 1.11
CA THR A 58 -0.84 6.84 0.86
C THR A 58 -1.58 5.52 0.73
N LEU A 59 -1.36 4.82 -0.38
CA LEU A 59 -1.85 3.47 -0.60
C LEU A 59 -0.69 2.49 -0.55
N CYS A 60 -0.69 1.65 0.48
CA CYS A 60 0.39 0.71 0.78
C CYS A 60 -0.06 -0.71 0.39
N ARG A 61 0.49 -1.28 -0.69
CA ARG A 61 0.08 -2.60 -1.20
C ARG A 61 1.32 -3.41 -1.51
N GLN A 62 1.26 -4.75 -1.57
CA GLN A 62 2.46 -5.48 -1.98
C GLN A 62 2.85 -5.16 -3.43
N ILE A 63 1.87 -5.09 -4.34
CA ILE A 63 2.07 -4.60 -5.70
C ILE A 63 0.91 -3.64 -6.06
N PRO A 64 1.14 -2.32 -6.06
CA PRO A 64 0.19 -1.36 -6.62
C PRO A 64 -0.07 -1.64 -8.11
N SER A 65 -1.32 -1.53 -8.54
CA SER A 65 -1.69 -1.76 -9.94
C SER A 65 -2.79 -0.78 -10.39
N VAL A 66 -3.75 -1.26 -11.17
CA VAL A 66 -4.91 -0.55 -11.73
C VAL A 66 -6.19 -1.33 -11.43
N ARG A 67 -6.25 -1.91 -10.24
CA ARG A 67 -7.47 -2.54 -9.72
C ARG A 67 -8.49 -1.45 -9.37
N THR A 68 -9.76 -1.82 -9.24
CA THR A 68 -10.83 -0.88 -8.85
C THR A 68 -10.46 -0.11 -7.58
N GLU A 69 -9.85 -0.75 -6.58
CA GLU A 69 -9.36 -0.08 -5.37
C GLU A 69 -8.32 1.02 -5.69
N ASP A 70 -7.27 0.68 -6.43
CA ASP A 70 -6.22 1.62 -6.80
C ASP A 70 -6.82 2.83 -7.52
N LEU A 71 -7.69 2.58 -8.51
CA LEU A 71 -8.38 3.63 -9.28
C LEU A 71 -9.24 4.51 -8.38
N ALA A 72 -10.03 3.91 -7.49
CA ALA A 72 -10.90 4.64 -6.57
C ALA A 72 -10.09 5.49 -5.58
N CYS A 73 -8.98 4.97 -5.05
CA CYS A 73 -8.09 5.71 -4.16
C CYS A 73 -7.38 6.86 -4.88
N ASN A 74 -6.88 6.64 -6.09
CA ASN A 74 -6.22 7.68 -6.90
C ASN A 74 -7.20 8.81 -7.25
N ILE A 75 -8.41 8.47 -7.74
CA ILE A 75 -9.46 9.46 -8.03
C ILE A 75 -9.89 10.18 -6.75
N GLY A 76 -10.15 9.44 -5.67
CA GLY A 76 -10.59 10.00 -4.40
C GLY A 76 -9.56 10.96 -3.80
N ALA A 77 -8.26 10.64 -3.86
CA ALA A 77 -7.19 11.53 -3.44
C ALA A 77 -7.21 12.85 -4.22
N GLY A 78 -7.30 12.77 -5.56
CA GLY A 78 -7.39 13.95 -6.42
C GLY A 78 -8.61 14.82 -6.12
N VAL A 79 -9.79 14.20 -5.92
CA VAL A 79 -11.03 14.90 -5.55
C VAL A 79 -10.92 15.59 -4.18
N LEU A 80 -10.23 14.97 -3.23
CA LEU A 80 -9.99 15.55 -1.90
C LEU A 80 -8.86 16.60 -1.90
N GLY A 81 -8.18 16.81 -3.05
CA GLY A 81 -7.14 17.81 -3.21
C GLY A 81 -5.77 17.39 -2.69
N TYR A 82 -5.50 16.08 -2.61
CA TYR A 82 -4.21 15.54 -2.17
C TYR A 82 -3.54 14.72 -3.28
N PRO A 83 -2.22 14.82 -3.46
CA PRO A 83 -1.47 13.84 -4.23
C PRO A 83 -1.56 12.46 -3.56
N ILE A 84 -1.50 11.41 -4.37
CA ILE A 84 -1.42 10.04 -3.89
C ILE A 84 0.02 9.53 -3.96
N LEU A 85 0.41 8.75 -2.95
CA LEU A 85 1.69 8.05 -2.87
C LEU A 85 1.42 6.54 -2.81
N SER A 86 2.02 5.77 -3.71
CA SER A 86 1.89 4.32 -3.74
C SER A 86 3.16 3.68 -3.20
N LEU A 87 3.03 2.92 -2.11
CA LEU A 87 4.16 2.29 -1.42
C LEU A 87 4.11 0.76 -1.57
N PRO A 88 4.80 0.19 -2.58
CA PRO A 88 4.94 -1.26 -2.73
C PRO A 88 5.77 -1.93 -1.63
N PHE A 89 5.42 -3.17 -1.29
CA PHE A 89 6.26 -4.11 -0.52
C PHE A 89 6.67 -5.29 -1.41
N LEU A 90 7.55 -5.03 -2.38
CA LEU A 90 7.89 -5.99 -3.45
C LEU A 90 8.54 -7.28 -2.96
N ASP A 91 9.27 -7.24 -1.85
CA ASP A 91 9.93 -8.42 -1.30
C ASP A 91 9.05 -9.21 -0.32
N ASP A 92 7.78 -8.82 -0.17
CA ASP A 92 6.84 -9.63 0.57
C ASP A 92 6.65 -11.00 -0.10
N THR A 93 6.44 -12.01 0.73
CA THR A 93 6.42 -13.41 0.31
C THR A 93 5.05 -13.78 -0.25
N PHE A 94 5.01 -14.37 -1.43
CA PHE A 94 3.79 -14.89 -2.01
C PHE A 94 3.19 -16.02 -1.15
N SER A 95 1.90 -15.90 -0.85
CA SER A 95 1.12 -16.90 -0.11
C SER A 95 -0.12 -17.28 -0.93
N PRO A 96 -0.29 -18.57 -1.28
CA PRO A 96 -1.44 -19.02 -2.06
C PRO A 96 -2.77 -18.88 -1.30
N ASN A 97 -2.73 -18.72 0.03
CA ASN A 97 -3.92 -18.55 0.86
C ASN A 97 -4.39 -17.08 0.92
N ASN A 98 -3.56 -16.13 0.50
CA ASN A 98 -3.92 -14.71 0.48
C ASN A 98 -4.62 -14.38 -0.86
N HIS A 99 -5.88 -13.95 -0.77
CA HIS A 99 -6.72 -13.66 -1.94
C HIS A 99 -6.18 -12.50 -2.79
N GLU A 100 -5.67 -11.44 -2.14
CA GLU A 100 -5.03 -10.32 -2.81
C GLU A 100 -3.78 -10.79 -3.57
N LYS A 101 -2.90 -11.55 -2.93
CA LYS A 101 -1.67 -12.03 -3.57
C LYS A 101 -1.97 -12.90 -4.77
N ARG A 102 -2.95 -13.80 -4.65
CA ARG A 102 -3.45 -14.59 -5.79
C ARG A 102 -3.94 -13.74 -6.95
N SER A 103 -4.59 -12.61 -6.66
CA SER A 103 -5.10 -11.71 -7.71
C SER A 103 -3.98 -11.12 -8.56
N TYR A 104 -2.74 -11.03 -8.06
CA TYR A 104 -1.59 -10.61 -8.87
C TYR A 104 -1.21 -11.64 -9.94
N LEU A 105 -1.41 -12.94 -9.69
CA LEU A 105 -1.09 -13.98 -10.68
C LEU A 105 -2.25 -14.27 -11.64
N ASN A 106 -3.47 -13.97 -11.23
CA ASN A 106 -4.70 -14.25 -11.97
C ASN A 106 -5.68 -13.08 -11.87
N PHE A 107 -5.75 -12.29 -12.94
CA PHE A 107 -6.57 -11.08 -13.00
C PHE A 107 -8.02 -11.39 -13.24
N LYS A 108 -8.88 -10.57 -12.64
CA LYS A 108 -10.30 -10.51 -12.98
C LYS A 108 -10.53 -9.26 -13.84
N TRP A 109 -10.43 -9.39 -15.15
CA TRP A 109 -10.73 -8.28 -16.07
C TRP A 109 -12.22 -8.00 -16.09
N ALA A 110 -12.59 -6.72 -15.94
CA ALA A 110 -13.94 -6.23 -16.07
C ALA A 110 -14.09 -5.41 -17.36
N ASP A 111 -14.99 -5.82 -18.25
CA ASP A 111 -15.17 -5.20 -19.56
C ASP A 111 -16.65 -5.24 -20.01
N TYR A 112 -16.99 -4.45 -21.02
CA TYR A 112 -18.35 -4.32 -21.54
C TYR A 112 -18.52 -4.99 -22.90
N GLY A 113 -19.48 -5.91 -22.98
CA GLY A 113 -19.80 -6.59 -24.24
C GLY A 113 -20.57 -5.69 -25.21
N ARG A 114 -20.83 -6.17 -26.43
CA ARG A 114 -21.61 -5.44 -27.46
C ARG A 114 -22.98 -4.93 -27.01
N LYS A 115 -23.59 -5.58 -26.01
CA LYS A 115 -24.89 -5.20 -25.42
C LYS A 115 -24.77 -4.29 -24.18
N LYS A 116 -23.59 -3.73 -23.90
CA LYS A 116 -23.29 -2.95 -22.67
C LYS A 116 -23.55 -3.71 -21.37
N ASN A 117 -23.47 -5.03 -21.40
CA ASN A 117 -23.46 -5.84 -20.19
C ASN A 117 -22.02 -5.99 -19.70
N LEU A 118 -21.79 -5.71 -18.42
CA LEU A 118 -20.54 -5.98 -17.74
C LEU A 118 -20.29 -7.49 -17.71
N TYR A 119 -19.11 -7.93 -18.12
CA TYR A 119 -18.65 -9.30 -17.94
C TYR A 119 -17.26 -9.30 -17.29
N VAL A 120 -17.01 -10.33 -16.48
CA VAL A 120 -15.75 -10.51 -15.77
C VAL A 120 -15.10 -11.81 -16.23
N TYR A 121 -13.83 -11.76 -16.62
CA TYR A 121 -13.08 -12.94 -17.06
C TYR A 121 -11.70 -13.01 -16.42
N GLY A 122 -11.23 -14.25 -16.20
CA GLY A 122 -9.93 -14.54 -15.61
C GLY A 122 -8.81 -14.51 -16.65
N GLU A 123 -7.67 -13.94 -16.31
CA GLU A 123 -6.43 -14.08 -17.08
C GLU A 123 -5.27 -14.44 -16.16
N ARG A 124 -4.65 -15.59 -16.38
CA ARG A 124 -3.43 -16.00 -15.69
C ARG A 124 -2.22 -15.44 -16.43
N ILE A 125 -1.35 -14.72 -15.72
CA ILE A 125 -0.16 -14.08 -16.29
C ILE A 125 1.16 -14.73 -15.88
N VAL A 126 1.09 -15.99 -15.46
CA VAL A 126 2.25 -16.81 -15.12
C VAL A 126 2.09 -18.22 -15.71
N ASP A 127 3.20 -18.87 -16.04
CA ASP A 127 3.18 -20.18 -16.71
C ASP A 127 2.82 -21.33 -15.76
N GLY A 128 3.18 -21.20 -14.48
CA GLY A 128 2.99 -22.21 -13.44
C GLY A 128 1.60 -22.23 -12.80
N SER A 129 1.43 -23.18 -11.88
CA SER A 129 0.33 -23.17 -10.92
C SER A 129 0.62 -22.15 -9.80
N ILE A 130 -0.43 -21.68 -9.13
CA ILE A 130 -0.29 -20.75 -7.99
C ILE A 130 0.61 -21.34 -6.88
N MET A 131 0.61 -22.67 -6.73
CA MET A 131 1.40 -23.34 -5.69
C MET A 131 2.90 -23.31 -5.96
N ASP A 132 3.31 -23.21 -7.23
CA ASP A 132 4.73 -23.20 -7.61
C ASP A 132 5.45 -21.94 -7.12
N TYR A 133 4.69 -20.88 -6.83
CA TYR A 133 5.22 -19.59 -6.37
C TYR A 133 5.15 -19.42 -4.84
N SER A 134 4.62 -20.41 -4.12
CA SER A 134 4.48 -20.34 -2.66
C SER A 134 5.84 -20.13 -1.99
N GLY A 135 5.96 -19.08 -1.19
CA GLY A 135 7.22 -18.75 -0.51
C GLY A 135 8.19 -17.91 -1.33
N MET A 136 7.90 -17.60 -2.60
CA MET A 136 8.74 -16.71 -3.40
C MET A 136 8.47 -15.23 -3.08
N PRO A 137 9.49 -14.35 -3.04
CA PRO A 137 9.26 -12.91 -3.05
C PRO A 137 8.51 -12.49 -4.32
N LEU A 138 7.58 -11.55 -4.20
CA LEU A 138 6.78 -11.07 -5.33
C LEU A 138 7.66 -10.45 -6.44
N SER A 139 8.74 -9.77 -6.05
CA SER A 139 9.77 -9.21 -6.94
C SER A 139 10.47 -10.26 -7.84
N MET A 140 10.48 -11.52 -7.44
CA MET A 140 11.16 -12.60 -8.15
C MET A 140 10.24 -13.43 -9.06
N ILE A 141 8.93 -13.22 -8.97
CA ILE A 141 7.97 -13.94 -9.81
C ILE A 141 8.03 -13.37 -11.22
N LYS A 142 8.30 -14.24 -12.20
CA LYS A 142 8.29 -13.88 -13.62
C LYS A 142 6.91 -14.11 -14.22
N THR A 143 6.51 -13.19 -15.09
CA THR A 143 5.27 -13.33 -15.86
C THR A 143 5.48 -14.24 -17.06
N SER A 144 4.38 -14.81 -17.56
CA SER A 144 4.31 -15.50 -18.85
C SER A 144 4.09 -14.54 -20.02
N SER A 145 4.31 -13.24 -19.81
CA SER A 145 3.92 -12.20 -20.76
C SER A 145 4.75 -12.29 -22.05
N HIS A 146 4.35 -11.49 -23.06
CA HIS A 146 5.05 -11.37 -24.33
C HIS A 146 6.49 -10.84 -24.21
N ILE A 147 6.90 -10.36 -23.03
CA ILE A 147 8.22 -9.81 -22.76
C ILE A 147 9.03 -10.85 -21.96
N PRO A 148 10.02 -11.51 -22.58
CA PRO A 148 10.82 -12.50 -21.88
C PRO A 148 11.52 -11.90 -20.66
N GLY A 149 11.24 -12.47 -19.49
CA GLY A 149 11.88 -12.10 -18.24
C GLY A 149 11.21 -10.97 -17.45
N GLU A 150 10.11 -10.39 -17.94
CA GLU A 150 9.33 -9.38 -17.22
C GLU A 150 8.83 -9.94 -15.88
N THR A 151 9.14 -9.24 -14.80
CA THR A 151 8.72 -9.57 -13.44
C THR A 151 7.28 -9.12 -13.20
N LEU A 152 6.65 -9.74 -12.19
CA LEU A 152 5.28 -9.44 -11.80
C LEU A 152 5.08 -7.94 -11.47
N PRO A 153 5.96 -7.27 -10.70
CA PRO A 153 5.83 -5.83 -10.47
C PRO A 153 5.97 -5.00 -11.74
N GLU A 154 6.93 -5.30 -12.61
CA GLU A 154 7.14 -4.56 -13.87
C GLU A 154 5.87 -4.55 -14.74
N PHE A 155 5.22 -5.71 -14.86
CA PHE A 155 3.95 -5.82 -15.58
C PHE A 155 2.87 -4.91 -14.97
N HIS A 156 2.66 -4.98 -13.66
CA HIS A 156 1.63 -4.18 -12.96
C HIS A 156 1.93 -2.68 -13.02
N PHE A 157 3.18 -2.30 -12.93
CA PHE A 157 3.63 -0.90 -13.01
C PHE A 157 3.52 -0.36 -14.43
N GLY A 158 3.72 -1.20 -15.44
CA GLY A 158 3.46 -0.86 -16.84
C GLY A 158 1.99 -0.58 -17.10
N LEU A 159 1.06 -1.36 -16.51
CA LEU A 159 -0.37 -1.05 -16.56
C LEU A 159 -0.70 0.24 -15.82
N ARG A 160 -0.11 0.45 -14.65
CA ARG A 160 -0.27 1.67 -13.86
C ARG A 160 0.16 2.91 -14.64
N ALA A 161 1.30 2.83 -15.33
CA ALA A 161 1.83 3.94 -16.10
C ALA A 161 0.92 4.35 -17.27
N LYS A 162 0.20 3.40 -17.87
CA LYS A 162 -0.77 3.69 -18.94
C LYS A 162 -1.96 4.52 -18.46
N VAL A 163 -2.34 4.39 -17.19
CA VAL A 163 -3.52 5.06 -16.63
C VAL A 163 -3.16 6.37 -15.95
N PHE A 164 -2.08 6.40 -15.16
CA PHE A 164 -1.73 7.56 -14.33
C PHE A 164 -0.55 8.37 -14.86
N GLY A 165 0.13 7.92 -15.93
CA GLY A 165 1.34 8.56 -16.44
C GLY A 165 2.61 8.02 -15.78
N GLU A 166 3.64 8.84 -15.60
CA GLU A 166 4.90 8.40 -14.99
C GLU A 166 4.68 7.92 -13.54
N ASN A 167 5.31 6.81 -13.15
CA ASN A 167 5.16 6.20 -11.83
C ASN A 167 6.01 6.91 -10.75
N ASP A 168 6.15 8.24 -10.82
CA ASP A 168 7.01 9.02 -9.92
C ASP A 168 6.54 8.98 -8.46
N THR A 169 5.28 8.62 -8.24
CA THR A 169 4.68 8.45 -6.92
C THR A 169 4.77 7.01 -6.40
N LEU A 170 5.58 6.15 -7.03
CA LEU A 170 5.77 4.76 -6.64
C LEU A 170 7.13 4.56 -5.98
N ILE A 171 7.13 4.26 -4.68
CA ILE A 171 8.38 4.11 -3.90
C ILE A 171 8.35 2.77 -3.17
N ASP A 172 9.09 1.78 -3.65
CA ASP A 172 9.23 0.47 -2.97
C ASP A 172 9.86 0.67 -1.60
N VAL A 173 9.18 0.22 -0.54
CA VAL A 173 9.63 0.36 0.84
C VAL A 173 10.40 -0.85 1.36
N SER A 174 10.51 -1.92 0.57
CA SER A 174 11.27 -3.12 0.96
C SER A 174 12.72 -2.81 1.33
N ASN A 175 13.35 -1.85 0.65
CA ASN A 175 14.71 -1.41 0.97
C ASN A 175 14.76 -0.48 2.19
N LEU A 176 13.72 0.29 2.47
CA LEU A 176 13.65 1.15 3.66
C LEU A 176 13.65 0.32 4.95
N ASP A 177 12.93 -0.80 4.96
CA ASP A 177 12.94 -1.74 6.08
C ASP A 177 14.35 -2.29 6.39
N ARG A 178 15.13 -2.58 5.34
CA ARG A 178 16.54 -3.00 5.49
C ARG A 178 17.42 -1.87 6.01
N ILE A 179 17.21 -0.63 5.55
CA ILE A 179 17.90 0.55 6.08
C ILE A 179 17.64 0.68 7.59
N TYR A 180 16.40 0.50 8.04
CA TYR A 180 16.08 0.53 9.47
C TYR A 180 16.76 -0.58 10.26
N VAL A 181 16.80 -1.82 9.73
CA VAL A 181 17.51 -2.93 10.39
C VAL A 181 19.00 -2.61 10.57
N ARG A 182 19.65 -2.09 9.53
CA ARG A 182 21.08 -1.70 9.58
C ARG A 182 21.33 -0.56 10.58
N ALA A 183 20.43 0.43 10.61
CA ALA A 183 20.51 1.55 11.55
C ALA A 183 20.16 1.18 13.01
N SER A 184 19.47 0.05 13.22
CA SER A 184 19.01 -0.37 14.54
C SER A 184 20.12 -0.96 15.41
N ILE A 185 20.13 -0.57 16.68
CA ILE A 185 20.89 -1.27 17.74
C ILE A 185 20.10 -2.51 18.16
N ASN A 186 18.78 -2.36 18.37
CA ASN A 186 17.88 -3.43 18.77
C ASN A 186 17.27 -4.11 17.52
N LYS A 187 18.08 -4.97 16.93
CA LYS A 187 17.73 -5.73 15.71
C LYS A 187 16.57 -6.70 15.94
N PRO A 188 15.79 -7.05 14.89
CA PRO A 188 14.81 -8.12 15.00
C PRO A 188 15.51 -9.45 15.30
N GLU A 189 14.90 -10.31 16.13
CA GLU A 189 15.45 -11.65 16.41
C GLU A 189 15.49 -12.52 15.13
N TYR A 190 14.44 -12.41 14.31
CA TYR A 190 14.32 -13.16 13.06
C TYR A 190 14.05 -12.26 11.87
N VAL A 191 14.50 -12.74 10.72
CA VAL A 191 14.26 -12.17 9.39
C VAL A 191 13.82 -13.27 8.44
N PHE A 192 13.25 -12.90 7.30
CA PHE A 192 13.07 -13.80 6.17
C PHE A 192 14.20 -13.57 5.17
N SER A 193 15.15 -14.51 5.10
CA SER A 193 16.24 -14.53 4.11
C SER A 193 15.75 -15.14 2.80
N ILE A 194 16.19 -14.63 1.67
CA ILE A 194 15.86 -15.13 0.34
C ILE A 194 16.98 -16.07 -0.12
N GLU A 195 16.67 -17.35 -0.28
CA GLU A 195 17.62 -18.39 -0.71
C GLU A 195 17.01 -19.19 -1.85
N ASN A 196 17.72 -19.31 -2.98
CA ASN A 196 17.22 -20.05 -4.15
C ASN A 196 15.79 -19.60 -4.52
N SER A 197 15.54 -18.29 -4.49
CA SER A 197 14.26 -17.64 -4.75
C SER A 197 13.14 -17.92 -3.74
N LEU A 198 13.43 -18.53 -2.59
CA LEU A 198 12.46 -18.80 -1.53
C LEU A 198 12.79 -18.05 -0.25
N SER A 199 11.77 -17.47 0.39
CA SER A 199 11.87 -16.86 1.70
C SER A 199 11.93 -17.93 2.80
N LYS A 200 12.99 -17.90 3.62
CA LYS A 200 13.17 -18.74 4.80
C LYS A 200 13.36 -17.90 6.04
N LYS A 201 12.65 -18.26 7.12
CA LYS A 201 12.85 -17.61 8.43
C LYS A 201 14.21 -18.04 8.99
N LYS A 202 15.04 -17.06 9.36
CA LYS A 202 16.37 -17.24 9.95
C LYS A 202 16.56 -16.32 11.14
N HIS A 203 17.43 -16.70 12.07
CA HIS A 203 17.85 -15.79 13.12
C HIS A 203 18.76 -14.71 12.51
N ILE A 204 18.67 -13.46 12.98
CA ILE A 204 19.40 -12.35 12.35
C ILE A 204 20.93 -12.51 12.39
N SER A 205 21.45 -13.26 13.36
CA SER A 205 22.88 -13.56 13.47
C SER A 205 23.39 -14.55 12.41
N GLU A 206 22.49 -15.19 11.66
CA GLU A 206 22.81 -16.20 10.64
C GLU A 206 22.88 -15.61 9.22
N ILE A 207 22.63 -14.31 9.08
CA ILE A 207 22.65 -13.61 7.79
C ILE A 207 23.67 -12.46 7.82
N ASP A 208 24.12 -12.07 6.63
CA ASP A 208 24.81 -10.80 6.46
C ASP A 208 23.76 -9.68 6.33
N ILE A 209 23.71 -8.77 7.31
CA ILE A 209 22.76 -7.65 7.32
C ILE A 209 23.07 -6.61 6.25
N GLU A 210 24.27 -6.64 5.66
CA GLU A 210 24.64 -5.81 4.51
C GLU A 210 24.10 -6.37 3.19
N ASP A 211 23.68 -7.65 3.16
CA ASP A 211 22.98 -8.21 2.00
C ASP A 211 21.62 -7.51 1.79
N ILE A 212 21.12 -7.57 0.55
CA ILE A 212 19.78 -7.15 0.16
C ILE A 212 18.77 -8.30 0.27
N ASN A 213 19.22 -9.55 0.38
CA ASN A 213 18.37 -10.74 0.31
C ASN A 213 17.69 -11.10 1.64
N TYR A 214 17.17 -10.12 2.37
CA TYR A 214 16.33 -10.39 3.54
C TYR A 214 15.28 -9.31 3.76
N ARG A 215 14.24 -9.64 4.52
CA ARG A 215 13.30 -8.65 5.06
C ARG A 215 13.03 -8.91 6.54
N PRO A 216 12.78 -7.87 7.35
CA PRO A 216 12.34 -8.07 8.72
C PRO A 216 10.94 -8.72 8.78
N ILE A 217 10.64 -9.31 9.94
CA ILE A 217 9.29 -9.80 10.25
C ILE A 217 8.33 -8.61 10.46
N SER A 218 7.04 -8.81 10.13
CA SER A 218 5.99 -7.80 10.23
C SER A 218 5.88 -7.15 11.60
N GLU A 219 5.94 -7.95 12.65
CA GLU A 219 5.84 -7.51 14.03
C GLU A 219 6.93 -6.51 14.42
N TRP A 220 8.08 -6.56 13.73
CA TRP A 220 9.19 -5.64 14.00
C TRP A 220 9.07 -4.33 13.20
N TYR A 221 8.72 -4.39 11.90
CA TYR A 221 8.68 -3.19 11.07
C TYR A 221 7.36 -2.41 11.14
N TYR A 222 6.24 -3.06 11.51
CA TYR A 222 4.92 -2.40 11.56
C TYR A 222 4.89 -1.12 12.39
N PRO A 223 5.52 -1.06 13.59
CA PRO A 223 5.52 0.17 14.37
C PRO A 223 6.35 1.29 13.72
N LEU A 224 7.42 0.96 12.99
CA LEU A 224 8.20 1.92 12.19
C LEU A 224 7.37 2.41 10.99
N TYR A 225 6.73 1.49 10.27
CA TYR A 225 5.83 1.77 9.15
C TYR A 225 4.68 2.72 9.54
N LEU A 226 3.96 2.42 10.62
CA LEU A 226 2.83 3.24 11.05
C LEU A 226 3.26 4.60 11.62
N SER A 227 4.52 4.76 11.99
CA SER A 227 5.05 6.04 12.47
C SER A 227 5.16 7.10 11.37
N TRP A 228 5.17 6.70 10.10
CA TRP A 228 5.20 7.64 8.97
C TRP A 228 3.93 8.51 8.89
N PHE A 229 2.83 8.06 9.50
CA PHE A 229 1.52 8.70 9.40
C PHE A 229 1.15 9.54 10.65
N LEU A 230 2.13 9.89 11.48
CA LEU A 230 1.87 10.59 12.76
C LEU A 230 1.91 12.12 12.65
N ASP A 231 2.65 12.66 11.68
CA ASP A 231 3.03 14.08 11.61
C ASP A 231 2.21 14.90 10.61
N GLY A 232 1.29 14.27 9.87
CA GLY A 232 0.44 14.91 8.87
C GLY A 232 1.04 15.00 7.47
N SER A 233 2.28 14.52 7.25
CA SER A 233 2.89 14.46 5.91
C SER A 233 2.30 13.33 5.05
N MET A 234 1.84 12.25 5.69
CA MET A 234 1.18 11.14 5.04
C MET A 234 -0.10 10.75 5.80
N VAL A 235 -1.11 10.30 5.07
CA VAL A 235 -2.32 9.68 5.62
C VAL A 235 -2.54 8.33 4.95
N LEU A 236 -2.60 7.26 5.73
CA LEU A 236 -2.81 5.92 5.22
C LEU A 236 -4.26 5.72 4.75
N LEU A 237 -4.46 5.25 3.53
CA LEU A 237 -5.74 4.77 3.01
C LEU A 237 -5.86 3.27 3.31
N GLU A 238 -6.61 2.90 4.35
CA GLU A 238 -6.72 1.49 4.72
C GLU A 238 -7.97 1.15 5.54
N THR A 239 -8.39 -0.11 5.46
CA THR A 239 -9.27 -0.72 6.47
C THR A 239 -8.82 -2.14 6.80
N TYR A 240 -8.61 -2.39 8.09
CA TYR A 240 -8.31 -3.74 8.59
C TYR A 240 -9.58 -4.49 9.04
N ASP A 241 -10.75 -3.86 8.91
CA ASP A 241 -12.06 -4.50 9.11
C ASP A 241 -12.49 -5.21 7.81
N ASN A 242 -11.97 -6.41 7.55
CA ASN A 242 -12.31 -7.21 6.38
C ASN A 242 -12.67 -8.67 6.76
N GLU A 243 -13.94 -9.05 6.56
CA GLU A 243 -14.45 -10.39 6.90
C GLU A 243 -14.11 -11.45 5.83
N LEU A 244 -13.84 -11.04 4.58
CA LEU A 244 -13.56 -11.93 3.46
C LEU A 244 -12.10 -12.41 3.46
N SER A 245 -11.20 -11.54 3.92
CA SER A 245 -9.82 -11.91 4.16
C SER A 245 -9.73 -12.42 5.59
N GLN A 246 -9.55 -13.73 5.79
CA GLN A 246 -9.28 -14.34 7.11
C GLN A 246 -7.96 -13.80 7.71
N VAL A 247 -7.94 -12.54 8.12
CA VAL A 247 -6.73 -11.88 8.62
C VAL A 247 -7.04 -11.19 9.95
N SER A 248 -7.73 -11.94 10.82
CA SER A 248 -7.91 -11.55 12.22
C SER A 248 -6.57 -11.20 12.87
N GLU A 249 -5.51 -11.86 12.42
CA GLU A 249 -4.12 -11.69 12.79
C GLU A 249 -3.56 -10.34 12.33
N ALA A 250 -3.83 -9.89 11.09
CA ALA A 250 -3.36 -8.59 10.63
C ALA A 250 -4.10 -7.45 11.33
N LYS A 251 -5.42 -7.60 11.56
CA LYS A 251 -6.18 -6.63 12.35
C LYS A 251 -5.63 -6.53 13.78
N LYS A 252 -5.42 -7.67 14.46
CA LYS A 252 -4.83 -7.71 15.81
C LYS A 252 -3.43 -7.08 15.83
N LEU A 253 -2.60 -7.38 14.83
CA LEU A 253 -1.27 -6.80 14.71
C LEU A 253 -1.34 -5.28 14.54
N PHE A 254 -2.24 -4.80 13.68
CA PHE A 254 -2.45 -3.38 13.45
C PHE A 254 -2.93 -2.67 14.72
N GLU A 255 -3.98 -3.16 15.37
CA GLU A 255 -4.52 -2.60 16.62
C GLU A 255 -3.46 -2.57 17.72
N HIS A 256 -2.75 -3.68 17.92
CA HIS A 256 -1.64 -3.77 18.88
C HIS A 256 -0.53 -2.76 18.56
N THR A 257 -0.17 -2.61 17.29
CA THR A 257 0.85 -1.66 16.86
C THR A 257 0.43 -0.21 17.11
N VAL A 258 -0.83 0.14 16.82
CA VAL A 258 -1.39 1.47 17.10
C VAL A 258 -1.33 1.77 18.60
N ASP A 259 -1.69 0.82 19.45
CA ASP A 259 -1.63 0.99 20.90
C ASP A 259 -0.17 1.14 21.39
N LEU A 260 0.78 0.38 20.84
CA LEU A 260 2.21 0.54 21.14
C LEU A 260 2.72 1.95 20.79
N ILE A 261 2.37 2.45 19.61
CA ILE A 261 2.76 3.79 19.15
C ILE A 261 2.11 4.86 20.03
N GLU A 262 0.82 4.74 20.35
CA GLU A 262 0.12 5.71 21.19
C GLU A 262 0.71 5.77 22.59
N ASN A 263 1.02 4.63 23.19
CA ASN A 263 1.70 4.58 24.50
C ASN A 263 3.12 5.16 24.45
N GLY A 264 3.81 5.02 23.31
CA GLY A 264 5.18 5.51 23.11
C GLY A 264 5.28 7.00 22.79
N THR A 265 4.34 7.52 22.01
CA THR A 265 4.43 8.86 21.40
C THR A 265 3.29 9.81 21.83
N GLY A 266 2.23 9.28 22.43
CA GLY A 266 0.99 10.01 22.74
C GLY A 266 0.09 10.22 21.51
N LEU A 267 0.39 9.58 20.39
CA LEU A 267 -0.23 9.85 19.09
C LEU A 267 -0.70 8.57 18.42
N ARG A 268 -1.85 8.65 17.73
CA ARG A 268 -2.29 7.62 16.80
C ARG A 268 -1.96 7.99 15.35
N PRO A 269 -1.62 7.00 14.49
CA PRO A 269 -1.44 7.20 13.06
C PRO A 269 -2.70 7.77 12.39
N LEU A 270 -2.53 8.65 11.40
CA LEU A 270 -3.61 9.13 10.56
C LEU A 270 -3.97 8.07 9.52
N VAL A 271 -5.13 7.45 9.70
CA VAL A 271 -5.67 6.44 8.79
C VAL A 271 -7.06 6.85 8.34
N LEU A 272 -7.25 7.13 7.05
CA LEU A 272 -8.55 7.40 6.45
C LEU A 272 -9.19 6.06 6.05
N LYS A 273 -10.39 5.80 6.58
CA LYS A 273 -11.08 4.54 6.33
C LYS A 273 -11.54 4.47 4.87
N VAL A 274 -11.10 3.43 4.17
CA VAL A 274 -11.57 3.07 2.83
C VAL A 274 -12.41 1.78 2.90
N PRO A 275 -13.17 1.42 1.85
CA PRO A 275 -13.87 0.14 1.76
C PRO A 275 -12.90 -1.04 1.87
N PRO A 276 -13.33 -2.18 2.45
CA PRO A 276 -12.50 -3.37 2.50
C PRO A 276 -12.24 -3.92 1.11
N LEU A 277 -11.08 -4.58 0.98
CA LEU A 277 -10.71 -5.29 -0.23
C LEU A 277 -11.61 -6.51 -0.43
N ASP A 278 -12.67 -6.32 -1.20
CA ASP A 278 -13.58 -7.37 -1.64
C ASP A 278 -13.27 -7.83 -3.08
N ASP A 279 -14.10 -8.74 -3.60
CA ASP A 279 -13.93 -9.26 -4.96
C ASP A 279 -14.01 -8.18 -6.05
N LYS A 280 -14.83 -7.14 -5.88
CA LYS A 280 -15.01 -6.06 -6.86
C LYS A 280 -13.83 -5.10 -6.85
N MET A 281 -13.27 -4.85 -5.67
CA MET A 281 -12.09 -4.02 -5.47
C MET A 281 -10.85 -4.59 -6.19
N LEU A 282 -10.86 -5.91 -6.45
CA LEU A 282 -9.81 -6.64 -7.15
C LEU A 282 -10.00 -6.73 -8.67
N TYR A 283 -11.11 -6.23 -9.22
CA TYR A 283 -11.30 -6.20 -10.67
C TYR A 283 -10.31 -5.25 -11.34
N MET A 284 -9.93 -5.58 -12.57
CA MET A 284 -9.11 -4.76 -13.46
C MET A 284 -10.04 -4.16 -14.53
N PRO A 285 -10.47 -2.89 -14.41
CA PRO A 285 -11.48 -2.30 -15.28
C PRO A 285 -10.88 -1.94 -16.64
N LYS A 286 -10.90 -2.91 -17.58
CA LYS A 286 -10.26 -2.80 -18.89
C LYS A 286 -10.78 -1.62 -19.72
N HIS A 287 -12.06 -1.32 -19.59
CA HIS A 287 -12.72 -0.20 -20.23
C HIS A 287 -12.18 1.16 -19.76
N VAL A 288 -11.89 1.32 -18.46
CA VAL A 288 -11.22 2.51 -17.92
C VAL A 288 -9.76 2.55 -18.36
N ILE A 289 -9.04 1.44 -18.26
CA ILE A 289 -7.60 1.37 -18.60
C ILE A 289 -7.35 1.75 -20.07
N ASN A 290 -8.26 1.41 -20.97
CA ASN A 290 -8.15 1.71 -22.39
C ASN A 290 -8.70 3.09 -22.79
N CYS A 291 -9.23 3.87 -21.85
CA CYS A 291 -9.77 5.20 -22.14
C CYS A 291 -8.98 6.31 -21.42
N PRO A 292 -8.26 7.17 -22.15
CA PRO A 292 -7.48 8.25 -21.55
C PRO A 292 -8.30 9.29 -20.76
N SER A 293 -9.58 9.50 -21.06
CA SER A 293 -10.40 10.51 -20.37
C SER A 293 -11.12 9.97 -19.12
N ALA A 294 -11.21 8.65 -18.96
CA ALA A 294 -12.08 8.02 -17.96
C ALA A 294 -11.82 8.52 -16.53
N ILE A 295 -10.55 8.64 -16.13
CA ILE A 295 -10.18 9.12 -14.79
C ILE A 295 -10.70 10.55 -14.54
N ASN A 296 -10.53 11.45 -15.51
CA ASN A 296 -10.98 12.84 -15.40
C ASN A 296 -12.51 12.92 -15.40
N ASP A 297 -13.17 12.16 -16.27
CA ASP A 297 -14.63 12.14 -16.40
C ASP A 297 -15.29 11.60 -15.11
N ILE A 298 -14.74 10.52 -14.54
CA ILE A 298 -15.20 9.97 -13.26
C ILE A 298 -14.94 10.97 -12.13
N SER A 299 -13.74 11.55 -12.05
CA SER A 299 -13.38 12.53 -11.01
C SER A 299 -14.35 13.72 -10.98
N ALA A 300 -14.79 14.19 -12.15
CA ALA A 300 -15.73 15.31 -12.28
C ALA A 300 -17.08 15.06 -11.58
N LEU A 301 -17.50 13.79 -11.45
CA LEU A 301 -18.74 13.41 -10.74
C LEU A 301 -18.64 13.67 -9.23
N PHE A 302 -17.44 13.75 -8.68
CA PHE A 302 -17.21 13.80 -7.24
C PHE A 302 -16.58 15.10 -6.73
N LEU A 303 -16.19 16.04 -7.60
CA LEU A 303 -15.47 17.29 -7.24
C LEU A 303 -16.10 18.13 -6.11
N LYS A 304 -17.41 18.02 -5.89
CA LYS A 304 -18.13 18.77 -4.84
C LYS A 304 -18.31 17.98 -3.54
N ARG A 305 -17.76 16.77 -3.45
CA ARG A 305 -18.00 15.85 -2.33
C ARG A 305 -16.77 15.80 -1.43
N ASN A 306 -16.74 16.70 -0.46
CA ASN A 306 -15.71 16.80 0.57
C ASN A 306 -16.26 16.58 2.00
N THR A 307 -17.50 16.12 2.12
CA THR A 307 -18.17 15.81 3.39
C THR A 307 -18.84 14.44 3.32
N GLY A 308 -19.08 13.84 4.48
CA GLY A 308 -19.81 12.59 4.63
C GLY A 308 -18.90 11.41 4.94
N ASP A 309 -19.46 10.21 4.81
CA ASP A 309 -18.76 8.98 5.14
C ASP A 309 -17.65 8.63 4.12
N SER A 310 -16.44 8.39 4.61
CA SER A 310 -15.29 8.10 3.75
C SER A 310 -15.43 6.76 3.04
N VAL A 311 -16.01 5.74 3.68
CA VAL A 311 -16.21 4.44 3.05
C VAL A 311 -17.19 4.57 1.90
N SER A 312 -18.35 5.20 2.13
CA SER A 312 -19.31 5.44 1.04
C SER A 312 -18.71 6.26 -0.10
N PHE A 313 -17.87 7.26 0.19
CA PHE A 313 -17.22 8.05 -0.84
C PHE A 313 -16.34 7.22 -1.78
N PHE A 314 -15.43 6.40 -1.25
CA PHE A 314 -14.57 5.56 -2.07
C PHE A 314 -15.34 4.38 -2.70
N SER A 315 -16.39 3.85 -2.05
CA SER A 315 -17.28 2.85 -2.66
C SER A 315 -18.01 3.39 -3.87
N ASP A 316 -18.55 4.61 -3.78
CA ASP A 316 -19.27 5.23 -4.90
C ASP A 316 -18.33 5.50 -6.09
N ILE A 317 -17.06 5.86 -5.83
CA ILE A 317 -16.05 5.99 -6.87
C ILE A 317 -15.72 4.62 -7.48
N ALA A 318 -15.56 3.57 -6.66
CA ALA A 318 -15.32 2.21 -7.15
C ALA A 318 -16.48 1.71 -8.05
N ASP A 319 -17.73 1.97 -7.65
CA ASP A 319 -18.90 1.65 -8.46
C ASP A 319 -18.94 2.48 -9.76
N ALA A 320 -18.55 3.75 -9.72
CA ALA A 320 -18.42 4.57 -10.93
C ALA A 320 -17.30 4.09 -11.86
N VAL A 321 -16.18 3.61 -11.31
CA VAL A 321 -15.07 3.02 -12.06
C VAL A 321 -15.51 1.74 -12.77
N ILE A 322 -16.20 0.83 -12.07
CA ILE A 322 -16.73 -0.41 -12.66
C ILE A 322 -17.84 -0.12 -13.68
N GLY A 323 -18.66 0.89 -13.39
CA GLY A 323 -19.82 1.29 -14.17
C GLY A 323 -19.49 2.16 -15.39
N TRP A 324 -18.24 2.61 -15.54
CA TRP A 324 -17.88 3.61 -16.53
C TRP A 324 -18.01 3.05 -17.95
N HIS A 325 -18.68 3.80 -18.81
CA HIS A 325 -18.73 3.52 -20.24
C HIS A 325 -18.73 4.84 -21.00
N SER A 326 -18.01 4.90 -22.12
CA SER A 326 -18.03 6.04 -23.03
C SER A 326 -19.30 6.18 -23.85
#